data_AF-A0A950XE71-F1
#
_entry.id   AF-A0A950XE71-F1
#
_cell.length_a   1.000
_cell.length_b   1.000
_cell.length_c   1.000
_cell.angle_alpha   90.00
_cell.angle_beta   90.00
_cell.angle_gamma   90.00
#
_symmetry.space_group_name_H-M   'P 1'
#
loop_
_entity.id
_entity.type
_entity.pdbx_description
1 polymer ?
#
loop_
_entity_poly.entity_id
_entity_poly.type
_entity_poly.pdbx_seq_one_letter_code
_entity_poly.pdbx_strand_id
1 'polypeptide(L)'
;MGLKFTILDRYMLSELAGPFVFGLAAFMLIFAATELINIARLVSAEHAPVWAALMVFVWSLPGYVVLVIPMALLLGTLLAVQRLSGESEITAMKCSGITFTRIVTPLLAVGI
;
A
#
# COMPACT_ATOMS: atom_id res chain seq x y z
N MET A 1 -9.17 -4.60 -26.98
CA MET A 1 -9.16 -3.80 -25.74
C MET A 1 -7.83 -3.05 -25.69
N GLY A 2 -7.72 -1.95 -26.44
CA GLY A 2 -6.47 -1.20 -26.53
C GLY A 2 -6.33 -0.32 -25.30
N LEU A 3 -5.41 -0.66 -24.40
CA LEU A 3 -4.98 0.21 -23.29
C LEU A 3 -4.26 1.42 -23.88
N LYS A 4 -5.01 2.39 -24.42
CA LYS A 4 -4.49 3.75 -24.58
C LYS A 4 -4.50 4.35 -23.19
N PHE A 5 -3.32 4.50 -22.58
CA PHE A 5 -3.14 5.22 -21.32
C PHE A 5 -3.78 6.60 -21.45
N THR A 6 -4.93 6.78 -20.79
CA THR A 6 -5.62 8.04 -20.80
C THR A 6 -5.09 8.95 -19.69
N ILE A 7 -5.33 10.24 -19.82
CA ILE A 7 -4.98 11.23 -18.79
C ILE A 7 -5.64 10.85 -17.46
N LEU A 8 -6.85 10.29 -17.51
CA LEU A 8 -7.58 9.80 -16.34
C LEU A 8 -6.85 8.66 -15.64
N ASP A 9 -6.33 7.68 -16.38
CA ASP A 9 -5.61 6.54 -15.78
C ASP A 9 -4.35 7.02 -15.06
N ARG A 10 -3.57 7.89 -15.70
CA ARG A 10 -2.38 8.49 -15.08
C ARG A 10 -2.73 9.30 -13.84
N TYR A 11 -3.82 10.05 -13.88
CA TYR A 11 -4.29 10.85 -12.76
C TYR A 11 -4.70 9.96 -11.56
N MET A 12 -5.51 8.92 -11.80
CA MET A 12 -5.90 7.95 -10.78
C MET A 12 -4.69 7.23 -10.17
N LEU A 13 -3.68 6.90 -10.97
CA LEU A 13 -2.45 6.27 -10.48
C LEU A 13 -1.60 7.25 -9.63
N SER A 14 -1.48 8.52 -10.05
CA SER A 14 -0.78 9.51 -9.22
C SER A 14 -1.50 9.77 -7.90
N GLU A 15 -2.83 9.70 -7.94
CA GLU A 15 -3.69 9.88 -6.77
C GLU A 15 -3.54 8.74 -5.76
N LEU A 16 -3.41 7.51 -6.26
CA LEU A 16 -3.16 6.32 -5.45
C LEU A 16 -1.73 6.26 -4.89
N ALA A 17 -0.73 6.73 -5.64
CA ALA A 17 0.68 6.55 -5.30
C ALA A 17 1.06 7.12 -3.93
N GLY A 18 0.61 8.32 -3.60
CA GLY A 18 0.90 8.96 -2.30
C GLY A 18 0.36 8.15 -1.11
N PRO A 19 -0.96 7.92 -1.04
CA PRO A 19 -1.59 7.09 -0.01
C PRO A 19 -1.06 5.65 0.05
N PHE A 20 -0.73 5.04 -1.08
CA PHE A 20 -0.14 3.70 -1.13
C PHE A 20 1.25 3.66 -0.47
N VAL A 21 2.15 4.58 -0.83
CA VAL A 21 3.49 4.64 -0.23
C VAL A 21 3.40 4.95 1.27
N PHE A 22 2.48 5.84 1.66
CA PHE A 22 2.19 6.10 3.07
C PHE A 22 1.72 4.83 3.80
N GLY A 23 0.74 4.11 3.24
CA GLY A 23 0.25 2.86 3.81
C GLY A 23 1.33 1.79 3.91
N LEU A 24 2.14 1.64 2.86
CA LEU A 24 3.27 0.72 2.81
C LEU A 24 4.25 1.02 3.95
N ALA A 25 4.65 2.28 4.10
CA ALA A 25 5.57 2.69 5.17
C ALA A 25 4.97 2.49 6.57
N ALA A 26 3.70 2.87 6.77
CA ALA A 26 3.03 2.76 8.05
C ALA A 26 2.90 1.30 8.50
N PHE A 27 2.41 0.41 7.62
CA PHE A 27 2.29 -1.00 7.93
C PHE A 27 3.65 -1.69 8.08
N MET A 28 4.64 -1.37 7.24
CA MET A 28 5.99 -1.92 7.41
C MET A 28 6.54 -1.56 8.79
N LEU A 29 6.37 -0.31 9.24
CA LEU A 29 6.82 0.13 10.56
C LEU A 29 6.16 -0.67 11.69
N ILE A 30 4.85 -0.95 11.59
CA ILE A 30 4.12 -1.77 12.56
C ILE A 30 4.71 -3.20 12.62
N PHE A 31 4.96 -3.83 11.47
CA PHE A 31 5.57 -5.16 11.40
C PHE A 31 7.02 -5.17 11.88
N ALA A 32 7.79 -4.13 11.56
CA ALA A 32 9.17 -3.99 12.04
C ALA A 32 9.22 -3.87 13.57
N ALA A 33 8.30 -3.12 14.17
CA ALA A 33 8.21 -2.94 15.60
C ALA A 33 7.87 -4.26 16.32
N THR A 34 6.98 -5.06 15.74
CA THR A 34 6.64 -6.39 16.27
C THR A 34 7.81 -7.36 16.16
N GLU A 35 8.56 -7.34 15.05
CA GLU A 35 9.78 -8.14 14.92
C GLU A 35 10.88 -7.73 15.89
N LEU A 36 11.04 -6.43 16.15
CA LEU A 36 12.04 -5.96 17.10
C LEU A 36 11.79 -6.55 18.50
N ILE A 37 10.51 -6.69 18.90
CA ILE A 37 10.12 -7.34 20.16
C ILE A 37 10.45 -8.84 20.11
N ASN A 38 10.21 -9.53 19.00
CA ASN A 38 10.55 -10.95 18.82
C ASN A 38 12.06 -11.18 18.97
N ILE A 39 12.87 -10.35 18.33
CA ILE A 39 14.33 -10.40 18.38
C ILE A 39 14.85 -10.11 19.79
N ALA A 40 14.29 -9.11 20.47
CA ALA A 40 14.64 -8.81 21.85
C ALA A 40 14.37 -10.01 22.79
N ARG A 41 13.29 -10.75 22.54
CA ARG A 41 13.00 -12.01 23.26
C ARG A 41 14.01 -13.11 22.93
N LEU A 42 14.38 -13.31 21.67
CA LEU A 42 15.38 -14.30 21.25
C LEU A 42 16.75 -14.04 21.88
N VAL A 43 17.19 -12.79 21.94
CA VAL A 43 18.47 -12.42 22.56
C VAL A 43 18.44 -12.61 24.08
N SER A 44 17.34 -12.23 24.74
CA SER A 44 17.25 -12.27 26.21
C SER A 44 16.93 -13.64 26.79
N ALA A 45 16.02 -14.41 26.17
CA ALA A 45 15.57 -15.71 26.67
C ALA A 45 16.44 -16.86 26.16
N GLU A 46 16.84 -16.82 24.89
CA GLU A 46 17.58 -17.92 24.24
C GLU A 46 19.09 -17.65 24.14
N HIS A 47 19.58 -16.54 24.71
CA HIS A 47 21.00 -16.13 24.70
C HIS A 47 21.60 -16.07 23.28
N ALA A 48 20.76 -15.80 22.27
CA ALA A 48 21.20 -15.74 20.89
C ALA A 48 22.18 -14.58 20.67
N PRO A 49 23.21 -14.74 19.82
CA PRO A 49 24.11 -13.64 19.47
C PRO A 49 23.32 -12.49 18.83
N VAL A 50 23.52 -11.25 19.30
CA VAL A 50 22.86 -10.05 18.76
C VAL A 50 23.02 -9.95 17.24
N TRP A 51 24.18 -10.34 16.72
CA TRP A 51 24.44 -10.40 15.29
C TRP A 51 23.52 -11.35 14.53
N ALA A 52 23.30 -12.56 15.06
CA ALA A 52 22.39 -13.52 14.45
C ALA A 52 20.94 -13.01 14.46
N ALA A 53 20.54 -12.37 15.57
CA ALA A 53 19.20 -11.81 15.72
C ALA A 53 18.95 -10.64 14.74
N LEU A 54 19.95 -9.79 14.50
CA LEU A 54 19.88 -8.72 13.50
C LEU A 54 19.84 -9.27 12.07
N MET A 55 20.54 -10.37 11.80
CA MET A 55 20.46 -11.03 10.50
C MET A 55 19.04 -11.57 10.28
N VAL A 56 18.43 -12.24 11.26
CA VAL A 56 17.03 -12.69 11.18
C VAL A 56 16.08 -11.51 10.87
N PHE A 57 16.26 -10.36 11.53
CA PHE A 57 15.47 -9.16 11.22
C PHE A 57 15.47 -8.81 9.73
N VAL A 58 16.68 -8.64 9.16
CA VAL A 58 16.87 -8.19 7.79
C VAL A 58 16.32 -9.21 6.80
N TRP A 59 16.50 -10.50 7.09
CA TRP A 59 16.00 -11.58 6.24
C TRP A 59 14.47 -11.77 6.32
N SER A 60 13.83 -11.34 7.41
CA SER A 60 12.38 -11.37 7.56
C SER A 60 11.67 -10.19 6.87
N LEU A 61 12.34 -9.03 6.70
CA LEU A 61 11.75 -7.84 6.07
C LEU A 61 11.13 -8.09 4.68
N PRO A 62 11.78 -8.79 3.74
CA PRO A 62 11.18 -9.10 2.44
C PRO A 62 9.89 -9.91 2.54
N GLY A 63 9.78 -10.79 3.54
CA GLY A 63 8.57 -11.56 3.81
C GLY A 63 7.39 -10.66 4.20
N TYR A 64 7.65 -9.64 5.03
CA TYR A 64 6.63 -8.68 5.42
C TYR A 64 6.17 -7.79 4.27
N VAL A 65 7.07 -7.41 3.36
CA VAL A 65 6.69 -6.59 2.20
C VAL A 65 5.57 -7.26 1.38
N VAL A 66 5.65 -8.57 1.16
CA VAL A 66 4.63 -9.32 0.40
C VAL A 66 3.26 -9.26 1.09
N LEU A 67 3.23 -9.30 2.42
CA LEU A 67 2.01 -9.24 3.21
C LEU A 67 1.47 -7.82 3.34
N VAL A 68 2.35 -6.82 3.41
CA VAL A 68 1.99 -5.41 3.58
C VAL A 68 1.44 -4.80 2.29
N ILE A 69 1.92 -5.21 1.11
CA ILE A 69 1.45 -4.68 -0.19
C ILE A 69 -0.09 -4.68 -0.31
N PRO A 70 -0.82 -5.80 -0.15
CA PRO A 70 -2.28 -5.80 -0.27
C PRO A 70 -2.97 -4.92 0.78
N MET A 71 -2.42 -4.85 2.00
CA MET A 71 -2.94 -3.98 3.06
C MET A 71 -2.77 -2.50 2.72
N ALA A 72 -1.57 -2.13 2.25
CA ALA A 72 -1.24 -0.77 1.79
C ALA A 72 -2.08 -0.37 0.57
N LEU A 73 -2.36 -1.30 -0.34
CA LEU A 73 -3.18 -1.07 -1.51
C LEU A 73 -4.65 -0.82 -1.13
N LEU A 74 -5.19 -1.58 -0.19
CA LEU A 74 -6.54 -1.35 0.35
C LEU A 74 -6.64 0.03 1.01
N LEU A 75 -5.69 0.37 1.88
CA LEU A 75 -5.67 1.68 2.54
C LEU A 75 -5.49 2.82 1.52
N GLY A 76 -4.55 2.66 0.59
CA GLY A 76 -4.24 3.67 -0.42
C GLY A 76 -5.43 3.94 -1.34
N THR A 77 -6.11 2.89 -1.81
CA THR A 77 -7.32 3.02 -2.64
C THR A 77 -8.47 3.67 -1.88
N LEU A 78 -8.67 3.31 -0.61
CA LEU A 78 -9.69 3.92 0.25
C LEU A 78 -9.45 5.43 0.41
N LEU A 79 -8.23 5.83 0.75
CA LEU A 79 -7.87 7.24 0.96
C LEU A 79 -7.93 8.06 -0.33
N ALA A 80 -7.46 7.51 -1.46
CA ALA A 80 -7.55 8.14 -2.77
C ALA A 80 -9.02 8.39 -3.16
N VAL A 81 -9.88 7.37 -3.03
CA VAL A 81 -11.32 7.51 -3.32
C VAL A 81 -11.99 8.50 -2.36
N GLN A 82 -11.61 8.49 -1.08
CA GLN A 82 -12.13 9.43 -0.09
C GLN A 82 -11.82 10.89 -0.47
N ARG A 83 -10.58 11.18 -0.89
CA ARG A 83 -10.19 12.52 -1.33
C ARG A 83 -10.95 12.95 -2.59
N LEU A 84 -10.94 12.12 -3.63
CA LEU A 84 -11.66 12.38 -4.88
C LEU A 84 -13.17 12.58 -4.65
N SER A 85 -13.75 11.87 -3.70
CA SER A 85 -15.15 12.04 -3.31
C SER A 85 -15.37 13.33 -2.51
N GLY A 86 -14.46 13.68 -1.61
CA GLY A 86 -14.51 14.90 -0.80
C GLY A 86 -14.39 16.18 -1.64
N GLU A 87 -13.57 16.14 -2.68
CA GLU A 87 -13.40 17.23 -3.65
C GLU A 87 -14.47 17.22 -4.76
N SER A 88 -15.47 16.33 -4.66
CA SER A 88 -16.54 16.15 -5.66
C SER A 88 -16.05 15.82 -7.08
N GLU A 89 -14.80 15.38 -7.25
CA GLU A 89 -14.24 15.02 -8.54
C GLU A 89 -14.93 13.77 -9.13
N ILE A 90 -15.25 12.78 -8.30
CA ILE A 90 -16.04 11.61 -8.72
C ILE A 90 -17.40 12.04 -9.27
N THR A 91 -18.05 13.00 -8.60
CA THR A 91 -19.34 13.54 -9.03
C THR A 91 -19.19 14.29 -10.36
N ALA A 92 -18.18 15.14 -10.50
CA ALA A 92 -17.90 15.88 -11.73
C ALA A 92 -17.60 14.95 -12.92
N MET A 93 -16.80 13.90 -12.71
CA MET A 93 -16.52 12.87 -13.71
C MET A 93 -17.80 12.14 -14.15
N LYS A 94 -18.66 11.76 -13.20
CA LYS A 94 -19.95 11.12 -13.51
C LYS A 94 -20.89 12.05 -14.28
N CYS A 95 -20.96 13.33 -13.92
CA CYS A 95 -21.74 14.33 -14.66
C CYS A 95 -21.21 14.55 -16.10
N SER A 96 -19.92 14.35 -16.31
CA SER A 96 -19.28 14.43 -17.64
C SER A 96 -19.46 13.16 -18.49
N GLY A 97 -20.29 12.21 -18.04
CA GLY A 97 -20.59 10.96 -18.76
C GLY A 97 -19.57 9.84 -18.56
N ILE A 98 -18.60 9.99 -17.64
CA ILE A 98 -17.63 8.92 -17.33
C ILE A 98 -18.30 7.89 -16.42
N THR A 99 -18.38 6.63 -16.87
CA THR A 99 -18.93 5.52 -16.07
C THR A 99 -18.05 5.23 -14.86
N PHE A 100 -18.67 4.90 -13.72
CA PHE A 100 -17.96 4.53 -12.49
C PHE A 100 -16.97 3.38 -12.68
N THR A 101 -17.32 2.37 -13.49
CA THR A 101 -16.43 1.24 -13.83
C THR A 101 -15.12 1.71 -14.44
N ARG A 102 -15.14 2.75 -15.28
CA ARG A 102 -13.92 3.30 -15.91
C ARG A 102 -13.04 4.06 -14.93
N ILE A 103 -13.63 4.72 -13.93
CA ILE A 103 -12.89 5.40 -12.86
C ILE A 103 -12.13 4.38 -12.00
N VAL A 104 -12.75 3.22 -11.73
CA VAL A 104 -12.20 2.18 -10.85
C VAL A 104 -11.26 1.21 -11.59
N THR A 105 -11.36 1.10 -12.93
CA THR A 105 -10.51 0.22 -13.76
C THR A 105 -9.00 0.40 -13.50
N PRO A 106 -8.42 1.61 -13.49
CA PRO A 106 -6.99 1.78 -13.21
C PRO A 106 -6.60 1.34 -11.79
N LEU A 107 -7.48 1.50 -10.80
CA LEU A 107 -7.21 1.04 -9.43
C LEU A 107 -7.20 -0.50 -9.35
N LEU A 108 -8.15 -1.16 -10.03
CA LEU A 108 -8.21 -2.63 -10.09
C LEU A 108 -7.01 -3.22 -10.83
N ALA A 109 -6.54 -2.56 -11.88
CA ALA A 109 -5.39 -3.02 -12.64
C ALA A 109 -4.08 -3.04 -11.82
N VAL A 110 -3.95 -2.19 -10.79
CA VAL A 110 -2.78 -2.19 -9.88
C VAL A 110 -2.91 -3.28 -8.81
N GLY A 111 -4.14 -3.66 -8.46
CA GLY A 111 -4.41 -4.66 -7.42
C GLY A 111 -4.38 -6.11 -7.89
N ILE A 112 -4.28 -6.36 -9.21
CA ILE A 112 -4.18 -7.68 -9.84
C ILE A 112 -2.72 -8.07 -10.04
#